data_AF-A0A645JMH9-F1
#
_entry.id   AF-A0A645JMH9-F1
#
_cell.length_a   1.000
_cell.length_b   1.000
_cell.length_c   1.000
_cell.angle_alpha   90.00
_cell.angle_beta   90.00
_cell.angle_gamma   90.00
#
_symmetry.space_group_name_H-M   'P 1'
#
loop_
_entity.id
_entity.type
_entity.pdbx_description
1 polymer ?
#
loop_
_entity_poly.entity_id
_entity_poly.type
_entity_poly.pdbx_seq_one_letter_code
_entity_poly.pdbx_strand_id
1 'polypeptide(L)'
;MITRAHSGKPCRVLRSAFSDAWAQPGAPEPLSMPYQQALTGDLLAAVEQHQIGPLMYEAAGQSVHWLRGIEPVAAVMDRLVTETRQALQSMAGYIA
;
A
#
# COMPACT_ATOMS: atom_id res chain seq x y z
N MET A 1 -2.12 -4.64 -5.66
CA MET A 1 -3.42 -5.28 -5.97
C MET A 1 -4.51 -4.69 -5.07
N ILE A 2 -5.80 -4.93 -5.32
CA ILE A 2 -6.88 -4.61 -4.37
C ILE A 2 -7.41 -5.94 -3.81
N THR A 3 -7.51 -6.05 -2.48
CA THR A 3 -7.96 -7.28 -1.79
C THR A 3 -8.82 -6.97 -0.57
N ARG A 4 -9.56 -7.97 -0.09
CA ARG A 4 -10.32 -7.97 1.17
C ARG A 4 -9.70 -8.88 2.24
N ALA A 5 -8.53 -9.48 1.96
CA ALA A 5 -7.92 -10.56 2.75
C ALA A 5 -7.66 -10.27 4.23
N HIS A 6 -7.43 -9.01 4.63
CA HIS A 6 -7.15 -8.65 6.02
C HIS A 6 -8.41 -8.29 6.82
N SER A 7 -9.24 -7.36 6.36
CA SER A 7 -10.35 -6.83 7.17
C SER A 7 -11.74 -7.04 6.57
N GLY A 8 -11.85 -7.66 5.39
CA GLY A 8 -13.11 -7.75 4.64
C GLY A 8 -13.46 -6.47 3.87
N LYS A 9 -12.78 -5.35 4.15
CA LYS A 9 -12.87 -4.10 3.39
C LYS A 9 -11.87 -4.10 2.23
N PRO A 10 -12.20 -3.49 1.07
CA PRO A 10 -11.27 -3.38 -0.03
C PRO A 10 -10.10 -2.47 0.35
N CYS A 11 -8.88 -2.96 0.18
CA CYS A 11 -7.65 -2.22 0.44
C CYS A 11 -6.64 -2.46 -0.68
N ARG A 12 -5.90 -1.41 -1.06
CA ARG A 12 -4.77 -1.56 -1.99
C ARG A 12 -3.51 -1.89 -1.21
N VAL A 13 -2.89 -3.00 -1.59
CA VAL A 13 -1.72 -3.54 -0.92
C VAL A 13 -0.61 -3.89 -1.89
N LEU A 14 0.61 -3.93 -1.38
CA LEU A 14 1.72 -4.64 -2.00
C LEU A 14 1.37 -6.13 -2.10
N ARG A 15 1.77 -6.77 -3.20
CA ARG A 15 1.55 -8.21 -3.40
C ARG A 15 2.51 -8.98 -2.48
N SER A 16 1.98 -10.01 -1.83
CA SER A 16 2.70 -10.89 -0.90
C SER A 16 2.11 -12.29 -0.95
N ALA A 17 2.81 -13.28 -0.40
CA ALA A 17 2.30 -14.66 -0.36
C ALA A 17 0.98 -14.77 0.44
N PHE A 18 0.77 -13.90 1.44
CA PHE A 18 -0.51 -13.81 2.15
C PHE A 18 -1.64 -13.36 1.22
N SER A 19 -1.45 -12.24 0.51
CA SER A 19 -2.49 -11.71 -0.38
C SER A 19 -2.73 -12.60 -1.61
N ASP A 20 -1.69 -13.27 -2.10
CA ASP A 20 -1.81 -14.27 -3.17
C ASP A 20 -2.57 -15.53 -2.70
N ALA A 21 -2.35 -16.01 -1.47
CA ALA A 21 -3.06 -17.17 -0.93
C ALA A 21 -4.59 -16.98 -0.91
N TRP A 22 -5.04 -15.81 -0.49
CA TRP A 22 -6.47 -15.44 -0.52
C TRP A 22 -7.02 -15.20 -1.93
N ALA A 23 -6.16 -15.06 -2.94
CA ALA A 23 -6.57 -14.87 -4.34
C ALA A 23 -6.48 -16.17 -5.16
N GLN A 24 -6.04 -17.29 -4.58
CA GLN A 24 -5.92 -18.56 -5.28
C GLN A 24 -7.31 -19.14 -5.65
N PRO A 25 -7.43 -19.84 -6.78
CA PRO A 25 -8.63 -20.60 -7.09
C PRO A 25 -8.98 -21.59 -5.96
N GLY A 26 -10.23 -21.56 -5.50
CA GLY A 26 -10.70 -22.42 -4.40
C GLY A 26 -10.40 -21.90 -2.99
N ALA A 27 -9.72 -20.75 -2.85
CA ALA A 27 -9.65 -20.06 -1.57
C ALA A 27 -11.07 -19.63 -1.12
N PRO A 28 -11.35 -19.63 0.20
CA PRO A 28 -12.63 -19.14 0.71
C PRO A 28 -12.79 -17.64 0.45
N GLU A 29 -14.03 -17.22 0.21
CA GLU A 29 -14.34 -15.79 0.13
C GLU A 29 -14.04 -15.11 1.48
N PRO A 30 -13.28 -14.00 1.50
CA PRO A 30 -13.04 -13.24 2.72
C PRO A 30 -14.34 -12.82 3.40
N LEU A 31 -14.41 -12.95 4.72
CA LEU A 31 -15.58 -12.58 5.51
C LEU A 31 -15.81 -11.05 5.46
N SER A 32 -17.03 -10.62 5.78
CA SER A 32 -17.31 -9.20 5.96
C SER A 32 -16.59 -8.65 7.21
N MET A 33 -16.39 -7.34 7.24
CA MET A 33 -15.87 -6.65 8.42
C MET A 33 -16.90 -6.75 9.57
N PRO A 34 -16.49 -7.07 10.81
CA PRO A 34 -15.12 -7.23 11.30
C PRO A 34 -14.59 -8.67 11.32
N TYR A 35 -15.37 -9.66 10.89
CA TYR A 35 -15.04 -11.07 11.07
C TYR A 35 -13.74 -11.50 10.39
N GLN A 36 -13.41 -10.95 9.22
CA GLN A 36 -12.14 -11.25 8.55
C GLN A 36 -10.93 -10.72 9.34
N GLN A 37 -11.09 -9.57 9.99
CA GLN A 37 -10.05 -9.01 10.86
C GLN A 37 -9.90 -9.86 12.12
N ALA A 38 -11.01 -10.35 12.69
CA ALA A 38 -10.95 -11.29 13.81
C ALA A 38 -10.26 -12.61 13.43
N LEU A 39 -10.42 -13.08 12.18
CA LEU A 39 -9.78 -14.29 11.68
C LEU A 39 -8.27 -14.11 11.41
N THR A 40 -7.86 -12.97 10.86
CA THR A 40 -6.50 -12.80 10.31
C THR A 40 -5.60 -11.85 11.10
N GLY A 41 -6.17 -11.05 12.02
CA GLY A 41 -5.47 -9.98 12.73
C GLY A 41 -4.27 -10.48 13.54
N ASP A 42 -4.47 -11.49 14.38
CA ASP A 42 -3.40 -12.05 15.24
C ASP A 42 -2.25 -12.63 14.41
N LEU A 43 -2.58 -13.30 13.29
CA LEU A 43 -1.58 -13.81 12.36
C LEU A 43 -0.76 -12.66 11.75
N LEU A 44 -1.41 -11.62 11.24
CA LEU A 44 -0.72 -10.51 10.60
C LEU A 44 0.10 -9.67 11.60
N ALA A 45 -0.38 -9.51 12.84
CA ALA A 45 0.37 -8.90 13.92
C ALA A 45 1.64 -9.69 14.26
N ALA A 46 1.55 -11.03 14.32
CA ALA A 46 2.72 -11.88 14.54
C ALA A 46 3.70 -11.82 13.36
N VAL A 47 3.17 -11.83 12.13
CA VAL A 47 3.97 -11.68 10.90
C VAL A 47 4.75 -10.37 10.92
N GLU A 48 4.12 -9.25 11.30
CA GLU A 48 4.76 -7.93 11.49
C GLU A 48 5.80 -7.97 12.60
N GLN A 49 5.45 -8.44 13.79
CA GLN A 49 6.35 -8.51 14.94
C GLN A 49 7.62 -9.33 14.64
N HIS A 50 7.49 -10.41 13.88
CA HIS A 50 8.59 -11.29 13.50
C HIS A 50 9.21 -10.96 12.14
N GLN A 51 8.76 -9.88 11.48
CA GLN A 51 9.30 -9.41 10.20
C GLN A 51 9.32 -10.50 9.12
N ILE A 52 8.24 -11.29 9.02
CA ILE A 52 8.12 -12.37 8.03
C ILE A 52 7.82 -11.77 6.65
N GLY A 53 8.87 -11.31 5.96
CA GLY A 53 8.80 -10.59 4.69
C GLY A 53 7.82 -11.15 3.65
N PRO A 54 7.84 -12.47 3.33
CA PRO A 54 6.93 -13.04 2.33
C PRO A 54 5.44 -12.92 2.66
N LEU A 55 5.07 -12.78 3.94
CA LEU A 55 3.69 -12.72 4.42
C LEU A 55 3.23 -11.30 4.78
N MET A 56 4.11 -10.30 4.66
CA MET A 56 3.79 -8.91 4.98
C MET A 56 2.51 -8.43 4.31
N TYR A 57 1.67 -7.76 5.08
CA TYR A 57 0.49 -7.06 4.60
C TYR A 57 0.76 -5.56 4.70
N GLU A 58 1.04 -4.92 3.55
CA GLU A 58 1.41 -3.50 3.52
C GLU A 58 0.45 -2.71 2.65
N ALA A 59 -0.24 -1.75 3.26
CA ALA A 59 -1.11 -0.83 2.56
C ALA A 59 -0.26 0.21 1.81
N ALA A 60 -0.38 0.22 0.48
CA ALA A 60 0.39 1.14 -0.35
C ALA A 60 -0.40 1.60 -1.58
N GLY A 61 -0.31 2.90 -1.88
CA GLY A 61 -0.78 3.46 -3.13
C GLY A 61 0.10 3.03 -4.32
N GLN A 62 -0.37 3.26 -5.55
CA GLN A 62 0.44 2.99 -6.75
C GLN A 62 1.70 3.85 -6.79
N SER A 63 1.70 4.99 -6.10
CA SER A 63 2.85 5.87 -6.03
C SER A 63 4.08 5.30 -5.32
N VAL A 64 3.95 4.16 -4.65
CA VAL A 64 5.08 3.41 -4.08
C VAL A 64 6.17 3.13 -5.12
N HIS A 65 5.81 3.00 -6.40
CA HIS A 65 6.75 2.82 -7.50
C HIS A 65 7.80 3.95 -7.61
N TRP A 66 7.49 5.17 -7.17
CA TRP A 66 8.40 6.31 -7.26
C TRP A 66 9.26 6.52 -6.01
N LEU A 67 9.09 5.72 -4.96
CA LEU A 67 9.95 5.79 -3.78
C LEU A 67 11.33 5.19 -4.11
N ARG A 68 12.40 5.89 -3.71
CA ARG A 68 13.80 5.52 -4.01
C ARG A 68 14.67 5.34 -2.78
N GLY A 69 14.22 5.84 -1.63
CA GLY A 69 14.94 5.75 -0.37
C GLY A 69 14.12 6.32 0.77
N ILE A 70 14.69 6.22 1.97
CA ILE A 70 14.13 6.84 3.16
C ILE A 70 14.68 8.26 3.22
N GLU A 71 13.77 9.24 3.32
CA GLU A 71 14.10 10.65 3.33
C GLU A 71 13.45 11.34 4.54
N PRO A 72 14.07 12.38 5.12
CA PRO A 72 13.40 13.22 6.11
C PRO A 72 12.15 13.88 5.53
N VAL A 73 11.10 14.02 6.35
CA VAL A 73 9.83 14.64 5.93
C VAL A 73 10.06 16.04 5.33
N ALA A 74 10.92 16.85 5.94
CA ALA A 74 11.24 18.19 5.43
C ALA A 74 11.79 18.15 3.99
N ALA A 75 12.73 17.24 3.70
CA ALA A 75 13.30 17.09 2.36
C ALA A 75 12.25 16.67 1.32
N VAL A 76 11.34 15.76 1.69
CA VAL A 76 10.23 15.34 0.82
C VAL A 76 9.31 16.53 0.52
N MET A 77 8.94 17.31 1.54
CA MET A 77 8.06 18.46 1.38
C MET A 77 8.71 19.57 0.55
N ASP A 78 9.98 19.88 0.79
CA ASP A 78 10.74 20.87 0.02
C ASP A 78 10.82 20.48 -1.46
N ARG A 79 11.07 19.20 -1.73
CA ARG A 79 11.11 18.66 -3.10
C ARG A 79 9.75 18.77 -3.79
N LEU A 80 8.66 18.35 -3.12
CA LEU A 80 7.30 18.47 -3.66
C LEU A 80 6.95 19.92 -4.03
N VAL A 81 7.24 20.89 -3.15
CA VAL A 81 6.97 22.30 -3.41
C VAL A 81 7.81 22.83 -4.57
N THR A 82 9.10 22.50 -4.59
CA THR A 82 10.05 22.96 -5.61
C THR A 82 9.68 22.43 -6.99
N GLU A 83 9.49 21.11 -7.11
CA GLU A 83 9.15 20.45 -8.37
C GLU A 83 7.77 20.90 -8.88
N THR A 84 6.80 21.15 -7.98
CA THR A 84 5.48 21.67 -8.37
C THR A 84 5.60 23.07 -8.99
N ARG A 85 6.38 23.99 -8.38
CA ARG A 85 6.59 25.34 -8.93
C ARG A 85 7.26 25.28 -10.30
N GLN A 86 8.27 24.43 -10.45
CA GLN A 86 8.97 24.22 -11.72
C GLN A 86 8.03 23.68 -12.80
N ALA A 87 7.21 22.68 -12.46
CA ALA A 87 6.22 22.12 -13.38
C ALA A 87 5.20 23.19 -13.84
N LEU A 88 4.64 23.96 -12.91
CA LEU A 88 3.70 25.03 -13.24
C LEU A 88 4.34 26.13 -14.12
N GLN A 89 5.58 26.52 -13.82
CA GLN A 89 6.30 27.50 -14.64
C GLN A 89 6.58 26.96 -16.05
N SER A 90 6.92 25.68 -16.18
CA SER A 90 7.13 25.03 -17.48
C SER A 90 5.84 24.97 -18.32
N MET A 91 4.68 24.86 -17.66
CA MET A 91 3.37 24.82 -18.32
C MET A 91 2.89 26.19 -18.81
N ALA A 92 3.39 27.29 -18.22
CA ALA A 92 2.93 28.64 -18.53
C ALA A 92 3.08 29.00 -20.03
N GLY A 93 4.10 28.48 -20.71
CA GLY A 93 4.29 28.69 -22.15
C GLY A 93 3.25 27.99 -23.05
N TYR A 94 2.43 27.09 -22.51
CA TYR A 94 1.43 26.31 -23.24
C TYR A 94 -0.02 26.74 -22.96
N ILE A 95 -0.25 27.70 -22.04
CA ILE A 95 -1.59 28.15 -21.61
C ILE A 95 -1.96 29.49 -22.29
N ALA A 96 -1.59 29.66 -23.57
CA ALA A 96 -2.00 30.83 -24.36
C ALA A 96 -3.49 30.79 -24.73
#